data_AF-A0A821RT05-F1
#
_entry.id   AF-A0A821RT05-F1
#
_cell.length_a   1.000
_cell.length_b   1.000
_cell.length_c   1.000
_cell.angle_alpha   90.00
_cell.angle_beta   90.00
_cell.angle_gamma   90.00
#
_symmetry.space_group_name_H-M   'P 1'
#
loop_
_entity.id
_entity.type
_entity.pdbx_description
1 polymer ?
#
loop_
_entity_poly.entity_id
_entity_poly.type
_entity_poly.pdbx_seq_one_letter_code
_entity_poly.pdbx_strand_id
1 'polypeptide(L)'
;IGLDGEIGCLVNGAGLAMATMDIIKLHGGNPANFLDVGGGASAAQVKNAFELITADPRVQAVFVNIFGGIMRCDVIAQGIIAAAK
;
A
#
# COMPACT_ATOMS: atom_id res chain seq x y z
N ILE A 1 4.16 9.64 -10.29
CA ILE A 1 5.58 9.24 -10.42
C ILE A 1 5.65 7.80 -9.92
N GLY A 2 5.92 6.86 -10.81
CA GLY A 2 5.87 5.42 -10.51
C GLY A 2 7.26 4.79 -10.63
N LEU A 3 7.41 3.62 -10.04
CA LEU A 3 8.51 2.71 -10.30
C LEU A 3 8.12 1.79 -11.48
N ASP A 4 9.03 0.91 -11.89
CA ASP A 4 8.87 0.04 -13.06
C ASP A 4 8.43 -1.39 -12.74
N GLY A 5 8.04 -1.67 -11.49
CA GLY A 5 7.65 -3.00 -11.04
C GLY A 5 6.17 -3.34 -11.20
N GLU A 6 5.79 -4.47 -10.59
CA GLU A 6 4.44 -5.05 -10.63
C GLU A 6 3.76 -5.17 -9.25
N ILE A 7 4.46 -4.84 -8.15
CA ILE A 7 3.92 -4.94 -6.79
C ILE A 7 3.60 -3.55 -6.24
N GLY A 8 2.31 -3.23 -6.09
CA GLY A 8 1.87 -2.02 -5.40
C GLY A 8 2.02 -2.16 -3.88
N CYS A 9 2.43 -1.11 -3.18
CA CYS A 9 2.65 -1.17 -1.73
C CYS A 9 1.73 -0.21 -0.98
N LEU A 10 0.95 -0.72 -0.04
CA LEU A 10 0.17 0.08 0.91
C LEU A 10 0.79 -0.07 2.31
N VAL A 11 1.40 1.00 2.79
CA VAL A 11 2.30 0.97 3.96
C VAL A 11 2.05 2.17 4.85
N ASN A 12 2.43 2.13 6.13
CA ASN A 12 2.39 3.30 7.00
C ASN A 12 3.77 3.66 7.57
N GLY A 13 4.17 4.91 7.39
CA GLY A 13 5.46 5.47 7.76
C GLY A 13 6.55 5.19 6.73
N ALA A 14 7.37 6.22 6.48
CA ALA A 14 8.47 6.17 5.51
C ALA A 14 9.47 5.03 5.76
N GLY A 15 9.83 4.75 7.02
CA GLY A 15 10.78 3.68 7.35
C GLY A 15 10.25 2.29 6.99
N LEU A 16 8.97 2.03 7.27
CA LEU A 16 8.32 0.77 6.91
C LEU A 16 8.16 0.65 5.40
N ALA A 17 7.84 1.75 4.72
CA ALA A 17 7.73 1.81 3.26
C ALA A 17 9.04 1.38 2.58
N MET A 18 10.16 1.99 2.98
CA MET A 18 11.48 1.69 2.41
C MET A 18 11.88 0.24 2.69
N ALA A 19 11.74 -0.22 3.94
CA ALA A 19 12.06 -1.60 4.30
C ALA A 19 11.20 -2.63 3.52
N THR A 20 9.92 -2.32 3.28
CA THR A 20 9.03 -3.18 2.49
C THR A 20 9.51 -3.29 1.04
N MET A 21 9.88 -2.17 0.43
CA MET A 21 10.43 -2.17 -0.94
C MET A 21 11.76 -2.92 -1.04
N ASP A 22 12.63 -2.78 -0.03
CA ASP A 22 13.89 -3.51 0.03
C ASP A 22 13.66 -5.04 0.15
N ILE A 23 12.71 -5.47 0.99
CA ILE A 23 12.33 -6.89 1.13
C ILE A 23 11.77 -7.44 -0.19
N ILE A 24 10.93 -6.67 -0.88
CA ILE A 24 10.39 -7.07 -2.19
C ILE A 24 11.52 -7.30 -3.19
N LYS A 25 12.47 -6.35 -3.28
CA LYS A 25 13.63 -6.46 -4.17
C LYS A 25 14.55 -7.62 -3.80
N LEU A 26 14.80 -7.82 -2.50
CA LEU A 26 15.64 -8.91 -1.99
C LEU A 26 15.11 -10.29 -2.40
N HIS A 27 13.79 -10.42 -2.59
CA HIS A 27 13.14 -11.65 -3.02
C HIS A 27 12.77 -11.67 -4.52
N GLY A 28 13.36 -10.78 -5.32
CA GLY A 28 13.27 -10.79 -6.78
C GLY A 28 12.01 -10.17 -7.37
N GLY A 29 11.16 -9.56 -6.55
CA GLY A 29 10.02 -8.76 -7.02
C GLY A 29 10.40 -7.30 -7.25
N ASN A 30 9.58 -6.56 -7.99
CA ASN A 30 9.77 -5.12 -8.18
C ASN A 30 8.57 -4.33 -7.68
N PRO A 31 8.76 -3.33 -6.79
CA PRO A 31 7.71 -2.40 -6.43
C PRO A 31 7.29 -1.55 -7.64
N ALA A 32 5.99 -1.44 -7.88
CA ALA A 32 5.39 -0.60 -8.94
C ALA A 32 5.14 0.83 -8.45
N ASN A 33 4.67 0.93 -7.21
CA ASN A 33 4.36 2.17 -6.53
C ASN A 33 4.31 1.89 -5.01
N PHE A 34 4.33 2.95 -4.22
CA PHE A 34 4.04 2.87 -2.81
C PHE A 34 3.17 4.04 -2.38
N LEU A 35 2.30 3.79 -1.41
CA LEU A 35 1.49 4.82 -0.78
C LEU A 35 1.63 4.70 0.74
N ASP A 36 2.14 5.77 1.34
CA ASP A 36 2.24 5.93 2.78
C ASP A 36 0.91 6.46 3.36
N VAL A 37 0.22 5.64 4.15
CA VAL A 37 -0.97 6.05 4.90
C VAL A 37 -0.59 6.56 6.28
N GLY A 38 -0.90 7.84 6.52
CA GLY A 38 -0.70 8.44 7.85
C GLY A 38 -1.58 7.77 8.91
N GLY A 39 -1.14 7.80 10.17
CA GLY A 39 -1.79 7.09 11.28
C GLY A 39 -3.25 7.49 11.58
N GLY A 40 -3.73 8.61 11.04
CA GLY A 40 -5.12 9.07 11.15
C GLY A 40 -5.96 8.85 9.88
N ALA A 41 -5.52 8.01 8.95
CA ALA A 41 -6.23 7.81 7.69
C ALA A 41 -7.64 7.24 7.90
N SER A 42 -8.63 7.85 7.27
CA SER A 42 -10.00 7.36 7.23
C SER A 42 -10.16 6.22 6.20
N ALA A 43 -11.21 5.42 6.33
CA ALA A 43 -11.52 4.35 5.37
C ALA A 43 -11.67 4.87 3.93
N ALA A 44 -12.20 6.09 3.76
CA ALA A 44 -12.31 6.74 2.46
C ALA A 44 -10.93 7.11 1.87
N GLN A 45 -10.00 7.59 2.69
CA GLN A 45 -8.63 7.86 2.24
C GLN A 45 -7.91 6.55 1.86
N VAL A 46 -8.12 5.48 2.62
CA VAL A 46 -7.56 4.16 2.30
C VAL A 46 -8.15 3.60 1.01
N LYS A 47 -9.47 3.76 0.79
CA LYS A 47 -10.14 3.37 -0.46
C LYS A 47 -9.51 4.08 -1.66
N ASN A 48 -9.43 5.41 -1.62
CA ASN A 48 -8.86 6.19 -2.72
C ASN A 48 -7.38 5.84 -2.95
N ALA A 49 -6.62 5.61 -1.87
CA ALA A 49 -5.24 5.14 -1.95
C ALA A 49 -5.13 3.80 -2.68
N PHE A 50 -5.99 2.86 -2.33
CA PHE A 50 -6.03 1.54 -2.95
C PHE A 50 -6.42 1.63 -4.43
N GLU A 51 -7.44 2.44 -4.77
CA GLU A 51 -7.85 2.69 -6.16
C GLU A 51 -6.72 3.29 -6.99
N LEU A 52 -5.93 4.22 -6.43
CA LEU A 52 -4.75 4.79 -7.10
C LEU A 52 -3.66 3.74 -7.36
N ILE A 53 -3.43 2.84 -6.41
CA ILE A 53 -2.47 1.73 -6.59
C ILE A 53 -2.94 0.81 -7.71
N THR A 54 -4.21 0.39 -7.69
CA THR A 54 -4.76 -0.57 -8.66
C THR A 54 -5.10 0.04 -10.02
N ALA A 55 -5.10 1.36 -10.14
CA ALA A 55 -5.28 2.05 -11.42
C ALA A 55 -4.05 1.92 -12.34
N ASP A 56 -2.87 1.58 -11.80
CA ASP A 56 -1.69 1.27 -12.60
C ASP A 56 -1.84 -0.14 -13.20
N PRO A 57 -1.98 -0.29 -14.54
CA PRO A 57 -2.22 -1.58 -15.17
C PRO A 57 -1.05 -2.56 -15.05
N ARG A 58 0.13 -2.11 -14.61
CA ARG A 58 1.29 -2.97 -14.35
C ARG A 58 1.19 -3.69 -13.01
N VAL A 59 0.37 -3.18 -12.09
CA VAL A 59 0.22 -3.77 -10.75
C VAL A 59 -0.53 -5.09 -10.85
N GLN A 60 0.15 -6.18 -10.48
CA GLN A 60 -0.40 -7.54 -10.45
C GLN A 60 -0.67 -8.02 -9.03
N ALA A 61 -0.01 -7.42 -8.03
CA ALA A 61 -0.20 -7.73 -6.62
C ALA A 61 -0.10 -6.47 -5.76
N VAL A 62 -0.82 -6.44 -4.64
CA VAL A 62 -0.72 -5.37 -3.63
C VAL A 62 -0.19 -5.95 -2.32
N PHE A 63 0.95 -5.46 -1.87
CA PHE A 63 1.50 -5.76 -0.54
C PHE A 63 0.99 -4.70 0.45
N VAL A 64 0.08 -5.11 1.34
CA VAL A 64 -0.38 -4.30 2.47
C VAL A 64 0.48 -4.62 3.70
N ASN A 65 1.36 -3.70 4.10
CA ASN A 65 2.23 -3.84 5.27
C ASN A 65 1.98 -2.70 6.26
N ILE A 66 1.16 -2.96 7.27
CA ILE A 66 0.69 -1.94 8.22
C ILE A 66 1.04 -2.31 9.65
N PHE A 67 1.64 -1.36 10.38
CA PHE A 67 1.87 -1.44 11.81
C PHE A 67 0.71 -0.78 12.60
N GLY A 68 -0.04 -1.59 13.34
CA GLY A 68 -1.30 -1.23 14.02
C GLY A 68 -1.18 -0.42 15.33
N GLY A 69 -0.16 0.42 15.48
CA GLY A 69 0.05 1.24 16.68
C GLY A 69 -0.85 2.49 16.70
N ILE A 70 -0.48 3.50 15.91
CA ILE A 70 -1.30 4.71 15.71
C ILE A 70 -2.44 4.40 14.73
N MET A 71 -2.17 3.55 13.74
CA MET A 71 -3.12 3.23 12.69
C MET A 71 -4.08 2.13 13.15
N ARG A 72 -5.37 2.37 12.92
CA ARG A 72 -6.43 1.38 13.15
C ARG A 72 -6.54 0.41 11.98
N CYS A 73 -6.13 -0.84 12.18
CA CYS A 73 -6.14 -1.87 11.13
C CYS A 73 -7.54 -2.20 10.61
N ASP A 74 -8.58 -2.03 11.42
CA ASP A 74 -9.97 -2.20 10.98
C ASP A 74 -10.39 -1.13 9.96
N VAL A 75 -9.94 0.11 10.14
CA VAL A 75 -10.17 1.21 9.18
C VAL A 75 -9.45 0.93 7.84
N ILE A 76 -8.23 0.37 7.89
CA ILE A 76 -7.52 -0.09 6.69
C ILE A 76 -8.33 -1.17 5.97
N ALA A 77 -8.72 -2.22 6.69
CA ALA A 77 -9.46 -3.34 6.13
C ALA A 77 -10.78 -2.90 5.50
N GLN A 78 -11.52 -2.00 6.16
CA GLN A 78 -12.76 -1.42 5.62
C GLN A 78 -12.50 -0.65 4.31
N GLY A 79 -11.44 0.15 4.25
CA GLY A 79 -11.07 0.88 3.03
C GLY A 79 -10.72 -0.05 1.87
N ILE A 80 -9.95 -1.12 2.13
CA ILE A 80 -9.59 -2.13 1.12
C ILE A 80 -10.85 -2.86 0.62
N ILE A 81 -11.73 -3.31 1.53
CA ILE A 81 -12.98 -3.98 1.15
C ILE A 81 -13.87 -3.04 0.32
N ALA A 82 -13.91 -1.75 0.66
CA ALA A 82 -14.69 -0.76 -0.07
C ALA A 82 -14.11 -0.43 -1.45
N ALA A 83 -12.81 -0.60 -1.66
CA ALA A 83 -12.15 -0.42 -2.96
C ALA A 83 -12.25 -1.67 -3.85
N ALA A 84 -12.34 -2.86 -3.25
CA ALA A 84 -12.43 -4.13 -3.96
C ALA A 84 -13.87 -4.51 -4.41
N LYS A 85 -14.86 -3.68 -4.08
CA LYS A 85 -16.26 -3.81 -4.53
C LYS A 85 -16.49 -3.01 -5.80
#